data_AF-A0A0S7ELW0-F1
#
_entry.id   AF-A0A0S7ELW0-F1
#
_cell.length_a   1.000
_cell.length_b   1.000
_cell.length_c   1.000
_cell.angle_alpha   90.00
_cell.angle_beta   90.00
_cell.angle_gamma   90.00
#
_symmetry.space_group_name_H-M   'P 1'
#
loop_
_entity.id
_entity.type
_entity.pdbx_description
1 polymer ?
#
loop_
_entity_poly.entity_id
_entity_poly.type
_entity_poly.pdbx_seq_one_letter_code
_entity_poly.pdbx_strand_id
1 'polypeptide(L)'
;MESLLIRDNPLLLPLNKKKTVYDGFITVQERDFRIRILLPPDLQLKRARLHCCWQLKHLLREYEHIVKQRLQQSVDLGSFILELKTVLEVALNRYPEGRSVPPPRYYSQLISEMETVGWDKMLF
;
A
#
# COMPACT_ATOMS: atom_id res chain seq x y z
N MET A 1 3.61 13.52 21.11
CA MET A 1 4.09 12.88 19.87
C MET A 1 3.09 11.85 19.34
N GLU A 2 2.52 10.99 20.19
CA GLU A 2 1.43 10.05 19.82
C GLU A 2 0.19 10.71 19.24
N SER A 3 -0.13 11.90 19.73
CA SER A 3 -1.24 12.71 19.24
C SER A 3 -1.07 13.16 17.79
N LEU A 4 0.15 13.26 17.27
CA LEU A 4 0.38 13.74 15.89
C LEU A 4 0.20 12.61 14.89
N LEU A 5 0.81 11.44 15.13
CA LEU A 5 0.66 10.28 14.23
C LEU A 5 -0.81 9.87 14.08
N ILE A 6 -1.56 9.78 15.19
CA ILE A 6 -2.97 9.39 15.17
C ILE A 6 -3.85 10.52 14.61
N ARG A 7 -3.49 11.79 14.81
CA ARG A 7 -4.22 12.92 14.23
C ARG A 7 -4.03 13.00 12.71
N ASP A 8 -2.81 12.75 12.24
CA ASP A 8 -2.46 12.83 10.81
C ASP A 8 -2.76 11.53 10.06
N ASN A 9 -2.91 10.42 10.79
CA ASN A 9 -3.18 9.07 10.28
C ASN A 9 -4.13 8.33 11.23
N PRO A 10 -5.42 8.74 11.30
CA PRO A 10 -6.38 8.16 12.25
C PRO A 10 -6.65 6.68 12.02
N LEU A 11 -6.41 6.19 10.79
CA LEU A 11 -6.61 4.80 10.43
C LEU A 11 -5.41 3.90 10.75
N LEU A 12 -4.28 4.44 11.25
CA LEU A 12 -3.07 3.68 11.60
C LEU A 12 -2.91 3.59 13.11
N LEU A 13 -3.22 2.41 13.66
CA LEU A 13 -3.32 2.22 15.11
C LEU A 13 -2.27 1.24 15.65
N PRO A 14 -1.76 1.45 16.87
CA PRO A 14 -0.92 0.46 17.54
C PRO A 14 -1.79 -0.74 17.98
N LEU A 15 -1.39 -1.96 17.61
CA LEU A 15 -2.09 -3.21 17.97
C LEU A 15 -1.67 -3.77 19.33
N ASN A 16 -0.57 -3.29 19.90
CA ASN A 16 -0.07 -3.80 21.17
C ASN A 16 0.31 -2.67 22.13
N LYS A 17 0.25 -2.97 23.44
CA LYS A 17 0.64 -2.02 24.50
C LYS A 17 2.09 -1.57 24.39
N LYS A 18 2.95 -2.42 23.81
CA LYS A 18 4.37 -2.14 23.57
C LYS A 18 4.63 -1.23 22.36
N LYS A 19 3.60 -0.88 21.58
CA LYS A 19 3.68 -0.02 20.39
C LYS A 19 4.75 -0.48 19.40
N THR A 20 4.92 -1.80 19.25
CA THR A 20 5.84 -2.37 18.27
C THR A 20 5.13 -2.82 17.01
N VAL A 21 3.80 -2.88 17.01
CA VAL A 21 3.02 -3.27 15.83
C VAL A 21 2.00 -2.19 15.57
N TYR A 22 2.10 -1.56 14.40
CA TYR A 22 1.13 -0.62 13.88
C TYR A 22 0.43 -1.24 12.69
N ASP A 23 -0.87 -1.06 12.62
CA ASP A 23 -1.69 -1.71 11.63
C ASP A 23 -2.85 -0.78 11.30
N GLY A 24 -3.10 -0.61 10.01
CA GLY A 24 -4.10 0.34 9.57
C GLY A 24 -4.15 0.57 8.09
N PHE A 25 -4.62 1.76 7.73
CA PHE A 25 -4.64 2.25 6.36
C PHE A 25 -3.88 3.57 6.28
N ILE A 26 -3.28 3.82 5.12
CA ILE A 26 -2.80 5.13 4.72
C ILE A 26 -3.66 5.64 3.57
N THR A 27 -4.16 6.85 3.70
CA THR A 27 -4.94 7.53 2.66
C THR A 27 -4.02 8.45 1.87
N VAL A 28 -4.01 8.29 0.54
CA VAL A 28 -3.26 9.12 -0.41
C VAL A 28 -4.15 9.36 -1.63
N GLN A 29 -4.39 10.62 -1.99
CA GLN A 29 -5.26 11.00 -3.12
C GLN A 29 -6.64 10.29 -3.10
N GLU A 30 -7.33 10.32 -1.96
CA GLU A 30 -8.64 9.63 -1.76
C GLU A 30 -8.60 8.10 -1.91
N ARG A 31 -7.41 7.48 -1.85
CA ARG A 31 -7.24 6.02 -1.89
C ARG A 31 -6.65 5.49 -0.61
N ASP A 32 -7.28 4.46 -0.07
CA ASP A 32 -6.83 3.79 1.14
C ASP A 32 -6.00 2.54 0.81
N PHE A 33 -4.78 2.51 1.34
CA PHE A 33 -3.90 1.35 1.23
C PHE A 33 -3.66 0.71 2.59
N ARG A 34 -3.94 -0.59 2.67
CA ARG A 34 -3.68 -1.39 3.87
C ARG A 34 -2.18 -1.51 4.11
N ILE A 35 -1.76 -1.16 5.32
CA ILE A 35 -0.36 -1.20 5.75
C ILE A 35 -0.23 -1.78 7.17
N ARG A 36 0.88 -2.44 7.42
CA ARG A 36 1.30 -2.90 8.74
C ARG A 36 2.79 -2.69 8.93
N ILE A 37 3.17 -2.08 10.04
CA ILE A 37 4.56 -1.78 10.37
C ILE A 37 4.92 -2.51 11.66
N LEU A 38 5.94 -3.36 11.58
CA LEU A 38 6.49 -4.05 12.73
C LEU A 38 7.82 -3.39 13.11
N LEU A 39 7.84 -2.74 14.25
CA LEU A 39 9.05 -2.22 14.87
C LEU A 39 9.73 -3.33 15.69
N PRO A 40 11.06 -3.29 15.81
CA PRO A 40 11.77 -4.18 16.73
C PRO A 40 11.51 -3.75 18.19
N PRO A 41 11.90 -4.57 19.18
CA PRO A 41 11.72 -4.26 20.60
C PRO A 41 12.42 -2.96 21.05
N ASP A 42 13.46 -2.54 20.34
CA ASP A 42 14.21 -1.29 20.55
C ASP A 42 13.52 -0.06 19.94
N LEU A 43 12.36 -0.26 19.28
CA LEU A 43 11.57 0.75 18.58
C LEU A 43 12.33 1.48 17.45
N GLN A 44 13.45 0.92 16.98
CA GLN A 44 14.26 1.52 15.93
C GLN A 44 13.65 1.27 14.55
N LEU A 45 13.34 2.35 13.83
CA LEU A 45 12.79 2.28 12.46
C LEU A 45 13.72 1.61 11.46
N LYS A 46 15.04 1.72 11.65
CA LYS A 46 16.08 1.14 10.77
C LYS A 46 15.92 -0.37 10.55
N ARG A 47 15.32 -1.07 11.52
CA ARG A 47 15.10 -2.52 11.49
C ARG A 47 13.61 -2.89 11.43
N ALA A 48 12.76 -1.90 11.18
CA ALA A 48 11.33 -2.11 11.04
C ALA A 48 11.03 -2.93 9.78
N ARG A 49 9.91 -3.64 9.82
CA ARG A 49 9.38 -4.38 8.68
C ARG A 49 8.08 -3.73 8.22
N LEU A 50 8.02 -3.42 6.94
CA LEU A 50 6.85 -2.85 6.30
C LEU A 50 6.11 -3.95 5.52
N HIS A 51 4.87 -4.23 5.92
CA HIS A 51 3.95 -5.11 5.20
C HIS A 51 2.87 -4.24 4.56
N CYS A 52 2.50 -4.57 3.32
CA CYS A 52 1.52 -3.81 2.55
C CYS A 52 0.63 -4.75 1.74
N CYS A 53 -0.55 -4.27 1.33
CA CYS A 53 -1.38 -4.99 0.36
C CYS A 53 -0.66 -5.11 -1.00
N TRP A 54 -1.14 -6.05 -1.82
CA TRP A 54 -0.55 -6.32 -3.13
C TRP A 54 -0.56 -5.10 -4.07
N GLN A 55 -1.61 -4.27 -4.02
CA GLN A 55 -1.72 -3.03 -4.79
C GLN A 55 -0.60 -2.05 -4.45
N LEU A 56 -0.41 -1.81 -3.15
CA LEU A 56 0.63 -0.93 -2.64
C LEU A 56 2.03 -1.49 -2.93
N LYS A 57 2.22 -2.81 -2.81
CA LYS A 57 3.47 -3.48 -3.18
C LYS A 57 3.81 -3.31 -4.66
N HIS A 58 2.81 -3.40 -5.54
CA HIS A 58 2.99 -3.20 -6.98
C HIS A 58 3.35 -1.76 -7.30
N LEU A 59 2.62 -0.80 -6.72
CA LEU A 59 2.87 0.64 -6.88
C LEU A 59 4.28 1.05 -6.42
N LEU A 60 4.76 0.44 -5.32
CA LEU A 60 6.07 0.73 -4.74
C LEU A 60 7.22 -0.07 -5.37
N ARG A 61 6.96 -0.94 -6.36
CA ARG A 61 7.98 -1.85 -6.92
C ARG A 61 9.21 -1.11 -7.45
N GLU A 62 9.01 0.01 -8.13
CA GLU A 62 10.10 0.83 -8.68
C GLU A 62 10.75 1.75 -7.62
N TYR A 63 10.05 1.96 -6.50
CA TYR A 63 10.43 2.86 -5.41
C TYR A 63 10.97 2.10 -4.18
N GLU A 64 11.16 0.78 -4.27
CA GLU A 64 11.51 -0.06 -3.12
C GLU A 64 12.79 0.41 -2.42
N HIS A 65 13.80 0.82 -3.19
CA HIS A 65 15.05 1.35 -2.66
C HIS A 65 14.85 2.66 -1.89
N ILE A 66 13.99 3.55 -2.39
CA ILE A 66 13.65 4.82 -1.74
C ILE A 66 12.91 4.56 -0.44
N VAL A 67 11.90 3.67 -0.45
CA VAL A 67 11.15 3.32 0.75
C VAL A 67 12.06 2.72 1.82
N LYS A 68 12.97 1.81 1.44
CA LYS A 68 13.99 1.25 2.35
C LYS A 68 14.90 2.33 2.92
N GLN A 69 15.36 3.26 2.09
CA GLN A 69 16.20 4.36 2.52
C GLN A 69 15.46 5.26 3.52
N ARG A 70 14.22 5.64 3.23
CA ARG A 70 13.39 6.48 4.13
C ARG A 70 13.21 5.77 5.47
N LEU A 71 12.86 4.48 5.46
CA LEU A 71 12.72 3.69 6.68
C LEU A 71 14.00 3.70 7.56
N GLN A 72 15.19 3.81 6.97
CA GLN A 72 16.45 3.89 7.70
C GLN A 72 16.81 5.31 8.18
N GLN A 73 16.32 6.35 7.50
CA GLN A 73 16.70 7.75 7.73
C GLN A 73 15.67 8.52 8.57
N SER A 74 14.40 8.11 8.55
CA SER A 74 13.36 8.80 9.32
C SER A 74 13.61 8.71 10.83
N VAL A 75 13.43 9.83 11.52
CA VAL A 75 13.68 9.97 12.97
C VAL A 75 12.58 9.27 13.79
N ASP A 76 11.34 9.31 13.29
CA ASP A 76 10.17 8.74 13.94
C ASP A 76 9.15 8.22 12.92
N LEU A 77 8.16 7.46 13.40
CA LEU A 77 7.18 6.78 12.57
C LEU A 77 6.26 7.77 11.83
N GLY A 78 5.93 8.91 12.43
CA GLY A 78 5.13 9.95 11.77
C GLY A 78 5.86 10.55 10.59
N SER A 79 7.14 10.91 10.79
CA SER A 79 8.00 11.36 9.70
C SER A 79 8.10 10.33 8.57
N PHE A 80 8.32 9.05 8.90
CA PHE A 80 8.35 7.99 7.88
C PHE A 80 7.04 7.88 7.09
N ILE A 81 5.89 7.92 7.77
CA ILE A 81 4.59 7.83 7.11
C ILE A 81 4.36 9.03 6.18
N LEU A 82 4.75 10.23 6.60
CA LEU A 82 4.66 11.42 5.76
C LEU A 82 5.51 11.28 4.50
N GLU A 83 6.78 10.88 4.65
CA GLU A 83 7.67 10.63 3.51
C GLU A 83 7.14 9.53 2.58
N LEU A 84 6.57 8.46 3.14
CA LEU A 84 5.95 7.38 2.38
C LEU A 84 4.75 7.90 1.57
N LYS A 85 3.88 8.74 2.17
CA LYS A 85 2.77 9.37 1.44
C LYS A 85 3.27 10.17 0.24
N THR A 86 4.33 10.97 0.41
CA THR A 86 4.93 11.74 -0.71
C THR A 86 5.44 10.82 -1.83
N VAL A 87 6.10 9.71 -1.51
CA VAL A 87 6.54 8.73 -2.51
C VAL A 87 5.33 8.13 -3.24
N LEU A 88 4.25 7.85 -2.52
CA LEU A 88 3.01 7.30 -3.09
C LEU A 88 2.28 8.29 -3.99
N GLU A 89 2.23 9.56 -3.63
CA GLU A 89 1.66 10.61 -4.49
C GLU A 89 2.39 10.68 -5.83
N VAL A 90 3.73 10.64 -5.81
CA VAL A 90 4.53 10.60 -7.04
C VAL A 90 4.26 9.34 -7.86
N ALA A 91 4.19 8.18 -7.21
CA ALA A 91 3.92 6.92 -7.89
C ALA A 91 2.51 6.91 -8.50
N LEU A 92 1.49 7.38 -7.78
CA LEU A 92 0.11 7.47 -8.26
C LEU A 92 -0.06 8.48 -9.40
N ASN A 93 0.68 9.60 -9.37
CA ASN A 93 0.67 10.55 -10.48
C ASN A 93 1.28 9.96 -11.76
N ARG A 94 2.20 8.99 -11.66
CA ARG A 94 2.76 8.27 -12.81
C ARG A 94 1.89 7.11 -13.28
N TYR A 95 1.10 6.55 -12.36
CA TYR A 95 0.08 5.55 -12.64
C TYR A 95 -1.30 6.15 -12.42
N PRO A 96 -1.73 7.15 -13.22
CA PRO A 96 -3.12 7.58 -13.17
C PRO A 96 -3.93 6.32 -13.48
N GLU A 97 -4.74 5.86 -12.53
CA GLU A 97 -5.67 4.78 -12.82
C GLU A 97 -6.73 5.32 -13.79
N GLY A 98 -6.37 5.33 -15.07
CA GLY A 98 -7.22 4.75 -16.07
C GLY A 98 -7.18 3.24 -15.89
N ARG A 99 -7.84 2.70 -14.86
CA ARG A 99 -8.71 1.57 -15.15
C ARG A 99 -9.84 2.19 -15.98
N SER A 100 -9.55 2.47 -17.24
CA SER A 100 -10.63 2.59 -18.20
C SER A 100 -11.39 1.29 -18.03
N VAL A 101 -12.66 1.40 -17.61
CA VAL A 101 -13.58 0.28 -17.73
C VAL A 101 -13.33 -0.26 -19.14
N PRO A 102 -12.87 -1.52 -19.29
CA PRO A 102 -12.62 -2.08 -20.59
C PRO A 102 -13.80 -1.76 -21.49
N PRO A 103 -13.58 -1.34 -22.74
CA PRO A 103 -14.69 -1.05 -23.64
C PRO A 103 -15.67 -2.22 -23.64
N PRO A 104 -17.00 -2.02 -23.71
CA PRO A 104 -17.99 -3.09 -23.63
C PRO A 104 -17.68 -4.30 -24.53
N ARG A 105 -17.06 -4.05 -25.69
CA ARG A 105 -16.58 -5.08 -26.64
C ARG A 105 -15.58 -6.07 -26.03
N TYR A 106 -14.74 -5.64 -25.11
CA TYR A 106 -13.79 -6.51 -24.41
C TYR A 106 -14.51 -7.60 -23.62
N TYR A 107 -15.62 -7.26 -22.95
CA TYR A 107 -16.43 -8.23 -22.23
C TYR A 107 -17.18 -9.18 -23.16
N SER A 108 -17.74 -8.66 -24.26
CA SER A 108 -18.38 -9.50 -25.29
C SER A 108 -17.39 -10.49 -25.92
N GLN A 109 -16.15 -10.05 -26.16
CA GLN A 109 -15.10 -10.89 -26.72
C GLN A 109 -14.68 -11.98 -25.73
N LEU A 110 -14.46 -11.62 -24.45
CA LEU A 110 -14.20 -12.60 -23.40
C LEU A 110 -15.31 -13.64 -23.33
N ILE A 111 -16.59 -13.23 -23.24
CA ILE A 111 -17.72 -14.16 -23.17
C ILE A 111 -17.74 -15.11 -24.37
N SER A 112 -17.53 -14.58 -25.58
CA SER A 112 -17.44 -15.40 -26.80
C SER A 112 -16.28 -16.41 -26.73
N GLU A 113 -15.09 -15.96 -26.32
CA GLU A 113 -13.92 -16.85 -26.14
C GLU A 113 -14.19 -17.94 -25.08
N MET A 114 -14.85 -17.59 -23.97
CA MET A 114 -15.27 -18.52 -22.92
C MET A 114 -16.27 -19.57 -23.45
N GLU A 115 -17.24 -19.14 -24.25
CA GLU A 115 -18.21 -20.01 -24.92
C GLU A 115 -17.54 -20.93 -25.95
N THR A 116 -16.49 -20.46 -26.63
CA THR A 116 -15.77 -21.24 -27.64
C THR A 116 -14.89 -22.32 -27.01
N VAL A 117 -14.28 -22.03 -25.85
CA VAL A 117 -13.42 -22.96 -25.11
C VAL A 117 -14.24 -23.99 -24.33
N GLY A 118 -15.48 -23.65 -23.99
CA GLY A 118 -16.37 -24.45 -23.14
C GLY A 118 -16.12 -24.13 -21.66
N TRP A 119 -17.19 -23.77 -20.96
CA TRP A 119 -17.15 -23.44 -19.52
C TRP A 119 -16.62 -24.59 -18.66
N ASP A 120 -16.74 -25.83 -19.15
CA ASP A 120 -16.26 -27.08 -18.56
C ASP A 120 -14.73 -27.21 -18.52
N LYS A 121 -13.99 -26.36 -19.26
CA LYS A 121 -12.52 -26.38 -19.31
C LYS A 121 -11.85 -25.26 -18.52
N MET A 122 -12.62 -24.41 -17.85
CA MET A 122 -12.08 -23.37 -16.99
C MET A 122 -11.68 -23.94 -15.64
N LEU A 123 -10.39 -24.16 -15.44
CA LEU A 123 -9.82 -24.49 -14.13
C LEU A 123 -9.62 -23.19 -13.33
N PHE A 124 -10.21 -23.15 -12.14
CA PHE A 124 -10.06 -22.08 -11.15
C PHE A 124 -8.70 -22.10 -10.45
#